data_AF-A0A8I1IKA7-F1
#
_entry.id   AF-A0A8I1IKA7-F1
#
_cell.length_a   1.000
_cell.length_b   1.000
_cell.length_c   1.000
_cell.angle_alpha   90.00
_cell.angle_beta   90.00
_cell.angle_gamma   90.00
#
_symmetry.space_group_name_H-M   'P 1'
#
loop_
_entity.id
_entity.type
_entity.pdbx_description
1 polymer ?
#
loop_
_entity_poly.entity_id
_entity_poly.type
_entity_poly.pdbx_seq_one_letter_code
_entity_poly.pdbx_strand_id
1 'polypeptide(L)'
;MQVRSPSRRDEEHAIYSRHRWRVEGTHGTAKTLHGLNRAIRRGLENTKIQALLTAIAMNLKKSAIATFLIHRTPAGRCARWTPLPAT
;
A
#
# COMPACT_ATOMS: atom_id res chain seq x y z
N MET A 1 5.33 37.74 17.83
CA MET A 1 4.45 36.94 16.95
C MET A 1 4.55 35.49 17.43
N GLN A 2 3.53 34.97 18.12
CA GLN A 2 3.61 33.67 18.79
C GLN A 2 3.17 32.57 17.81
N VAL A 3 4.13 31.79 17.31
CA VAL A 3 3.85 30.66 16.39
C VAL A 3 3.20 29.56 17.19
N ARG A 4 1.90 29.34 16.97
CA ARG A 4 1.16 28.23 17.58
C ARG A 4 1.70 26.91 17.03
N SER A 5 2.24 26.06 17.90
CA SER A 5 2.64 24.70 17.52
C SER A 5 1.40 23.92 17.02
N PRO A 6 1.50 23.21 15.88
CA PRO A 6 0.39 22.44 15.36
C PRO A 6 -0.04 21.39 16.37
N SER A 7 -1.35 21.22 16.54
CA SER A 7 -1.87 20.17 17.40
C SER A 7 -1.70 18.82 16.72
N ARG A 8 -1.65 17.73 17.50
CA ARG A 8 -1.58 16.36 16.98
C ARG A 8 -2.63 16.07 15.89
N ARG A 9 -3.83 16.64 16.01
CA ARG A 9 -4.90 16.51 15.00
C ARG A 9 -4.56 17.25 13.70
N ASP A 10 -3.91 18.40 13.78
CA ASP A 10 -3.49 19.17 12.60
C ASP A 10 -2.39 18.40 11.83
N GLU A 11 -1.48 17.75 12.56
CA GLU A 11 -0.46 16.85 11.98
C GLU A 11 -1.08 15.62 11.32
N GLU A 12 -2.00 14.93 12.01
CA GLU A 12 -2.75 13.79 11.47
C GLU A 12 -3.55 14.19 10.21
N HIS A 13 -4.17 15.36 10.21
CA HIS A 13 -4.92 15.87 9.06
C HIS A 13 -4.02 16.23 7.88
N ALA A 14 -2.84 16.79 8.14
CA ALA A 14 -1.84 17.08 7.12
C ALA A 14 -1.28 15.80 6.48
N ILE A 15 -1.01 14.76 7.30
CA ILE A 15 -0.60 13.43 6.84
C ILE A 15 -1.71 12.81 5.99
N TYR A 16 -2.95 12.82 6.48
CA TYR A 16 -4.10 12.28 5.76
C TYR A 16 -4.29 12.97 4.41
N SER A 17 -4.23 14.30 4.37
CA SER A 17 -4.37 15.10 3.15
C SER A 17 -3.31 14.75 2.10
N ARG A 18 -2.06 14.52 2.51
CA ARG A 18 -0.96 14.10 1.63
C ARG A 18 -1.14 12.68 1.08
N HIS A 19 -1.84 11.80 1.79
CA HIS A 19 -2.06 10.41 1.37
C HIS A 19 -3.42 10.14 0.73
N ARG A 20 -4.32 11.12 0.75
CA ARG A 20 -5.70 10.98 0.26
C ARG A 20 -5.76 10.47 -1.17
N TRP A 21 -4.95 11.05 -2.06
CA TRP A 21 -4.88 10.65 -3.48
C TRP A 21 -4.50 9.17 -3.65
N ARG A 22 -3.65 8.63 -2.76
CA ARG A 22 -3.19 7.24 -2.83
C ARG A 22 -4.29 6.27 -2.40
N VAL A 23 -5.07 6.64 -1.38
CA VAL A 23 -6.23 5.87 -0.92
C VAL A 23 -7.33 5.91 -1.98
N GLU A 24 -7.61 7.07 -2.55
CA GLU A 24 -8.57 7.24 -3.64
C GLU A 24 -8.18 6.42 -4.88
N GLY A 25 -6.90 6.45 -5.28
CA GLY A 25 -6.39 5.65 -6.40
C GLY A 25 -6.49 4.13 -6.16
N THR A 26 -6.24 3.69 -4.92
CA THR A 26 -6.40 2.28 -4.52
C THR A 26 -7.86 1.85 -4.61
N HIS A 27 -8.79 2.67 -4.11
CA HIS A 27 -10.22 2.41 -4.24
C HIS A 27 -10.69 2.46 -5.70
N GLY A 28 -10.16 3.36 -6.51
CA GLY A 28 -10.43 3.42 -7.96
C GLY A 28 -10.07 2.09 -8.62
N THR A 29 -8.87 1.59 -8.36
CA THR A 29 -8.39 0.29 -8.85
C THR A 29 -9.29 -0.87 -8.40
N ALA A 30 -9.67 -0.91 -7.12
CA ALA A 30 -10.58 -1.93 -6.59
C ALA A 30 -11.94 -1.92 -7.30
N LYS A 31 -12.47 -0.72 -7.57
CA LYS A 31 -13.76 -0.52 -8.24
C LYS A 31 -13.73 -0.89 -9.72
N THR A 32 -12.69 -0.52 -10.45
CA THR A 32 -12.61 -0.68 -11.91
C THR A 32 -12.05 -2.04 -12.32
N LEU A 33 -10.93 -2.47 -11.72
CA LEU A 33 -10.21 -3.68 -12.14
C LEU A 33 -10.61 -4.94 -11.37
N HIS A 34 -11.14 -4.78 -10.15
CA HIS A 34 -11.48 -5.92 -9.27
C HIS A 34 -12.99 -6.09 -9.01
N GLY A 35 -13.83 -5.37 -9.76
CA GLY A 35 -15.27 -5.58 -9.78
C GLY A 35 -16.01 -5.15 -8.51
N LEU A 36 -15.36 -4.40 -7.60
CA LEU A 36 -15.98 -3.95 -6.36
C LEU A 36 -17.24 -3.08 -6.61
N ASN A 37 -17.27 -2.30 -7.70
CA ASN A 37 -18.46 -1.55 -8.10
C ASN A 37 -19.67 -2.44 -8.42
N ARG A 38 -19.44 -3.65 -8.96
CA ARG A 38 -20.52 -4.61 -9.23
C ARG A 38 -20.98 -5.30 -7.94
N ALA A 39 -20.08 -5.55 -7.01
CA ALA A 39 -20.41 -6.15 -5.71
C ALA A 39 -21.32 -5.24 -4.86
N ILE A 40 -21.10 -3.92 -4.92
CA ILE A 40 -21.97 -2.92 -4.26
C ILE A 40 -23.43 -3.07 -4.70
N ARG A 41 -23.69 -3.39 -5.98
CA ARG A 41 -25.05 -3.60 -6.52
C ARG A 41 -25.70 -4.91 -6.04
N ARG A 42 -24.96 -5.79 -5.36
CA ARG A 42 -25.42 -7.11 -4.89
C ARG A 42 -25.56 -7.19 -3.36
N GLY A 43 -25.41 -6.08 -2.64
CA GLY A 43 -25.59 -6.01 -1.18
C GLY A 43 -24.30 -5.96 -0.36
N LEU A 44 -24.46 -5.65 0.94
CA LEU A 44 -23.36 -5.33 1.85
C LEU A 44 -22.42 -6.51 2.12
N GLU A 45 -22.96 -7.71 2.35
CA GLU A 45 -22.16 -8.91 2.63
C GLU A 45 -21.27 -9.29 1.43
N ASN A 46 -21.84 -9.25 0.22
CA ASN A 46 -21.09 -9.47 -1.03
C ASN A 46 -19.99 -8.42 -1.22
N THR A 47 -20.24 -7.18 -0.81
CA THR A 47 -19.24 -6.09 -0.90
C THR A 47 -18.08 -6.31 0.08
N LYS A 48 -18.36 -6.74 1.31
CA LYS A 48 -17.31 -7.04 2.31
C LYS A 48 -16.41 -8.16 1.83
N ILE A 49 -16.99 -9.27 1.38
CA ILE A 49 -16.24 -10.43 0.86
C ILE A 49 -15.39 -9.98 -0.35
N GLN A 50 -15.98 -9.27 -1.31
CA GLN A 50 -15.25 -8.79 -2.48
C GLN A 50 -14.13 -7.81 -2.12
N ALA A 51 -14.34 -6.94 -1.12
CA ALA A 51 -13.32 -6.00 -0.66
C ALA A 51 -12.11 -6.73 -0.06
N LEU A 52 -12.35 -7.75 0.78
CA LEU A 52 -11.28 -8.57 1.36
C LEU A 52 -10.51 -9.32 0.28
N LEU A 53 -11.21 -9.99 -0.64
CA LEU A 53 -10.58 -10.71 -1.75
C LEU A 53 -9.78 -9.76 -2.65
N THR A 54 -10.29 -8.54 -2.90
CA THR A 54 -9.58 -7.52 -3.67
C THR A 54 -8.30 -7.07 -2.97
N ALA A 55 -8.35 -6.83 -1.66
CA ALA A 55 -7.18 -6.45 -0.88
C ALA A 55 -6.11 -7.56 -0.91
N ILE A 56 -6.52 -8.82 -0.76
CA ILE A 56 -5.63 -9.98 -0.88
C ILE A 56 -4.98 -10.02 -2.27
N ALA A 57 -5.77 -9.94 -3.35
CA ALA A 57 -5.25 -9.98 -4.71
C ALA A 57 -4.25 -8.84 -5.00
N MET A 58 -4.53 -7.63 -4.54
CA MET A 58 -3.65 -6.48 -4.70
C MET A 58 -2.33 -6.64 -3.93
N ASN A 59 -2.39 -7.17 -2.70
CA ASN A 59 -1.20 -7.43 -1.89
C ASN A 59 -0.35 -8.54 -2.49
N LEU A 60 -0.97 -9.64 -2.94
CA LEU A 60 -0.26 -10.74 -3.61
C LEU A 60 0.44 -10.26 -4.89
N LYS A 61 -0.20 -9.41 -5.69
CA LYS A 61 0.42 -8.80 -6.88
C LYS A 61 1.67 -7.98 -6.52
N LYS A 62 1.61 -7.20 -5.44
CA LYS A 62 2.77 -6.41 -4.96
C LYS A 62 3.91 -7.33 -4.50
N SER A 63 3.61 -8.37 -3.72
CA SER A 63 4.60 -9.34 -3.28
C SER A 63 5.24 -10.08 -4.46
N ALA A 64 4.46 -10.51 -5.44
CA ALA A 64 4.97 -11.17 -6.63
C ALA A 64 5.93 -10.27 -7.43
N ILE A 65 5.59 -8.98 -7.60
CA ILE A 65 6.47 -8.01 -8.26
C ILE A 65 7.76 -7.82 -7.45
N ALA A 66 7.67 -7.67 -6.12
CA ALA A 66 8.84 -7.50 -5.27
C ALA A 66 9.78 -8.72 -5.36
N THR A 67 9.23 -9.92 -5.22
CA THR A 67 9.97 -11.19 -5.37
C THR A 67 10.61 -11.29 -6.76
N PHE A 68 9.86 -10.98 -7.82
CA PHE A 68 10.38 -10.97 -9.19
C PHE A 68 11.55 -10.00 -9.36
N LEU A 69 11.45 -8.78 -8.84
CA LEU A 69 12.52 -7.78 -8.89
C LEU A 69 13.77 -8.26 -8.14
N ILE A 70 13.60 -8.79 -6.93
CA ILE A 70 14.71 -9.33 -6.11
C ILE A 70 15.45 -10.44 -6.87
N HIS A 71 14.72 -11.36 -7.50
CA HIS A 71 15.34 -12.46 -8.26
C HIS A 71 15.98 -12.00 -9.58
N ARG A 72 15.44 -10.95 -10.22
CA ARG A 72 15.96 -10.40 -11.49
C ARG A 72 17.16 -9.49 -11.29
N THR A 73 17.33 -8.83 -10.15
CA THR A 73 18.50 -7.98 -9.89
C THR A 73 19.71 -8.78 -9.41
N PRO A 74 20.83 -8.86 -10.17
CA PRO A 74 22.05 -9.55 -9.71
C PRO A 74 22.76 -8.85 -8.53
N ALA A 75 22.47 -7.56 -8.29
CA ALA A 75 23.09 -6.75 -7.23
C ALA A 75 22.75 -7.21 -5.79
N GLY A 76 21.68 -7.99 -5.60
CA GLY A 76 21.28 -8.50 -4.28
C GLY A 76 22.10 -9.69 -3.77
N ARG A 77 22.99 -10.28 -4.59
CA ARG A 77 23.86 -11.39 -4.16
C ARG A 77 25.16 -10.93 -3.47
N CYS A 78 25.57 -9.67 -3.65
CA CYS A 78 26.83 -9.15 -3.11
C CYS A 78 26.71 -8.62 -1.66
N ALA A 79 25.49 -8.46 -1.12
CA ALA A 79 25.26 -8.05 0.27
C ALA A 79 25.10 -9.26 1.22
N ARG A 80 25.66 -10.42 0.87
CA ARG A 80 25.77 -11.57 1.77
C ARG A 80 26.97 -11.34 2.70
N TRP A 81 26.75 -10.55 3.75
CA TRP A 81 27.52 -10.53 5.00
C TRP A 81 28.99 -10.95 4.89
N THR A 82 29.87 -10.03 4.49
CA THR A 82 31.28 -10.12 4.89
C THR A 82 31.45 -9.37 6.21
N PRO A 83 31.83 -10.03 7.31
CA PRO A 83 32.24 -9.32 8.51
C PRO A 83 33.52 -8.54 8.18
N LEU A 84 33.51 -7.23 8.42
CA LEU A 84 34.71 -6.40 8.34
C LEU A 84 35.75 -6.93 9.34
N PRO A 85 37.02 -7.16 8.96
CA PRO A 85 38.04 -7.49 9.94
C PRO A 85 38.27 -6.29 10.85
N ALA A 86 38.19 -6.53 12.16
CA ALA A 86 38.63 -5.57 13.16
C ALA A 86 40.16 -5.53 13.15
N THR A 87 40.71 -4.37 12.76
CA THR A 87 42.09 -3.97 13.03
C THR A 87 42.08 -2.52 13.45
#